data_AF-A0A812UTJ9-F1
#
_entry.id   AF-A0A812UTJ9-F1
#
_cell.length_a   1.000
_cell.length_b   1.000
_cell.length_c   1.000
_cell.angle_alpha   90.00
_cell.angle_beta   90.00
_cell.angle_gamma   90.00
#
_symmetry.space_group_name_H-M   'P 1'
#
loop_
_entity.id
_entity.type
_entity.pdbx_description
1 polymer ?
#
loop_
_entity_poly.entity_id
_entity_poly.type
_entity_poly.pdbx_seq_one_letter_code
_entity_poly.pdbx_strand_id
1 'polypeptide(L)'
;MGSRHGADRDNLVVMTELAKRLVAVSPGETKQVSTVYYGGSQEVTVRNGHIKRLTDSDIQSSVLEIMGTNVSTTYITCPADPSKTLGIKLPFLVMIIKNLKKYFTFEVTVLDDKEVRRRFRASNYQSTTRVKPFICTMPMRLDEGWNQIQFNLSDFTRRAYGTNYIETLRVQLHANCRIRRIYFSDRLYSEEELPPEFKLFLPVAQKAQQAQAAPPAPAQ
;
A
#
# COMPACT_ATOMS: atom_id res chain seq x y z
N MET A 1 -29.46 -15.25 -15.20
CA MET A 1 -28.43 -14.45 -15.88
C MET A 1 -27.86 -13.47 -14.87
N GLY A 2 -26.81 -13.87 -14.13
CA GLY A 2 -26.15 -13.01 -13.15
C GLY A 2 -24.96 -12.33 -13.82
N SER A 3 -25.07 -11.03 -14.06
CA SER A 3 -24.01 -10.22 -14.65
C SER A 3 -22.82 -10.15 -13.70
N ARG A 4 -21.73 -10.86 -14.02
CA ARG A 4 -20.42 -10.76 -13.36
C ARG A 4 -19.85 -9.36 -13.62
N HIS A 5 -20.19 -8.39 -12.76
CA HIS A 5 -19.50 -7.11 -12.74
C HIS A 5 -18.12 -7.31 -12.11
N GLY A 6 -17.11 -7.57 -12.94
CA GLY A 6 -15.71 -7.42 -12.53
C GLY A 6 -15.46 -5.97 -12.12
N ALA A 7 -14.46 -5.72 -11.26
CA ALA A 7 -14.15 -4.37 -10.83
C ALA A 7 -13.76 -3.51 -12.04
N ASP A 8 -14.58 -2.50 -12.34
CA ASP A 8 -14.32 -1.57 -13.44
C ASP A 8 -13.12 -0.69 -13.10
N ARG A 9 -12.34 -0.28 -14.11
CA ARG A 9 -11.11 0.51 -13.91
C ARG A 9 -11.38 1.86 -13.26
N ASP A 10 -12.60 2.38 -13.40
CA ASP A 10 -13.04 3.63 -12.78
C ASP A 10 -13.25 3.51 -11.26
N ASN A 11 -13.41 2.28 -10.74
CA ASN A 11 -13.61 2.00 -9.31
C ASN A 11 -12.29 1.74 -8.56
N LEU A 12 -11.15 1.80 -9.26
CA LEU A 12 -9.82 1.53 -8.71
C LEU A 12 -8.85 2.67 -9.05
N VAL A 13 -8.52 3.50 -8.06
CA VAL A 13 -7.49 4.54 -8.22
C VAL A 13 -6.13 3.96 -7.85
N VAL A 14 -5.26 3.70 -8.83
CA VAL A 14 -3.96 3.05 -8.62
C VAL A 14 -2.85 4.08 -8.38
N MET A 15 -2.34 4.13 -7.15
CA MET A 15 -1.20 4.93 -6.73
C MET A 15 0.16 4.30 -7.11
N THR A 16 0.21 3.18 -7.82
CA THR A 16 1.44 2.38 -7.99
C THR A 16 1.82 1.96 -9.39
N GLU A 17 1.03 2.27 -10.43
CA GLU A 17 1.62 2.26 -11.79
C GLU A 17 2.80 3.26 -11.92
N LEU A 18 2.94 4.12 -10.90
CA LEU A 18 3.97 5.12 -10.64
C LEU A 18 5.39 4.56 -10.43
N ALA A 19 5.54 3.30 -10.03
CA ALA A 19 6.85 2.66 -9.86
C ALA A 19 7.61 2.44 -11.19
N LYS A 20 6.93 2.56 -12.34
CA LYS A 20 7.54 2.39 -13.66
C LYS A 20 8.54 3.52 -14.02
N ARG A 21 8.44 4.71 -13.40
CA ARG A 21 9.27 5.89 -13.74
C ARG A 21 10.10 6.50 -12.60
N LEU A 22 9.99 5.98 -11.37
CA LEU A 22 10.87 6.41 -10.28
C LEU A 22 12.32 6.00 -10.58
N VAL A 23 13.19 7.00 -10.75
CA VAL A 23 14.65 6.88 -10.81
C VAL A 23 15.15 6.73 -9.37
N ALA A 24 16.15 5.88 -9.15
CA ALA A 24 16.73 5.66 -7.83
C ALA A 24 17.10 7.00 -7.15
N VAL A 25 16.73 7.15 -5.89
CA VAL A 25 17.04 8.34 -5.07
C VAL A 25 18.14 7.97 -4.10
N SER A 26 19.25 8.72 -4.14
CA SER A 26 20.43 8.48 -3.32
C SER A 26 20.23 9.00 -1.88
N PRO A 27 20.98 8.48 -0.89
CA PRO A 27 20.90 8.97 0.48
C PRO A 27 21.18 10.48 0.57
N GLY A 28 20.29 11.25 1.18
CA GLY A 28 20.45 12.70 1.37
C GLY A 28 19.81 13.57 0.28
N GLU A 29 19.15 12.96 -0.70
CA GLU A 29 18.52 13.64 -1.83
C GLU A 29 17.00 13.71 -1.63
N THR A 30 16.42 14.90 -1.68
CA THR A 30 14.97 15.10 -1.80
C THR A 30 14.64 15.29 -3.28
N LYS A 31 13.91 14.36 -3.88
CA LYS A 31 13.43 14.49 -5.27
C LYS A 31 11.93 14.67 -5.27
N GLN A 32 11.48 15.69 -5.99
CA GLN A 32 10.11 15.73 -6.46
C GLN A 32 10.03 14.90 -7.73
N VAL A 33 9.21 13.85 -7.72
CA VAL A 33 8.95 13.02 -8.90
C VAL A 33 7.53 13.31 -9.36
N SER A 34 7.40 14.03 -10.47
CA SER A 34 6.12 14.36 -11.09
C SER A 34 5.76 13.32 -12.14
N THR A 35 4.93 12.33 -11.80
CA THR A 35 4.10 11.62 -12.79
C THR A 35 2.97 10.90 -12.06
N VAL A 36 1.71 11.25 -12.30
CA VAL A 36 0.52 10.42 -11.97
C VAL A 36 -0.59 10.70 -12.98
N TYR A 37 -1.21 9.66 -13.53
CA TYR A 37 -2.57 9.75 -14.11
C TYR A 37 -3.51 10.21 -12.99
N TYR A 38 -4.20 11.34 -13.21
CA TYR A 38 -4.88 12.21 -12.21
C TYR A 38 -4.00 13.25 -11.46
N GLY A 39 -2.97 13.82 -12.12
CA GLY A 39 -2.52 15.20 -11.83
C GLY A 39 -1.82 15.48 -10.49
N GLY A 40 -1.60 14.47 -9.63
CA GLY A 40 -0.83 14.63 -8.40
C GLY A 40 0.67 14.44 -8.62
N SER A 41 1.52 15.33 -8.13
CA SER A 41 2.97 15.09 -8.02
C SER A 41 3.26 14.22 -6.77
N GLN A 42 4.41 13.53 -6.67
CA GLN A 42 4.87 12.88 -5.44
C GLN A 42 6.19 13.51 -4.95
N GLU A 43 6.32 13.70 -3.64
CA GLU A 43 7.58 14.14 -3.01
C GLU A 43 8.21 12.94 -2.33
N VAL A 44 9.47 12.72 -2.67
CA VAL A 44 10.26 11.60 -2.20
C VAL A 44 11.40 12.19 -1.38
N THR A 45 11.36 11.92 -0.07
CA THR A 45 12.38 12.38 0.86
C THR A 45 13.19 11.19 1.33
N VAL A 46 14.49 11.17 1.03
CA VAL A 46 15.40 10.11 1.46
C VAL A 46 16.54 10.71 2.26
N ARG A 47 16.58 10.40 3.55
CA ARG A 47 17.69 10.77 4.42
C ARG A 47 18.21 9.51 5.11
N ASN A 48 19.45 9.13 4.79
CA ASN A 48 20.11 7.90 5.25
C ASN A 48 19.34 6.62 4.88
N GLY A 49 18.98 6.52 3.60
CA GLY A 49 18.22 5.40 3.04
C GLY A 49 18.37 5.36 1.52
N HIS A 50 17.61 4.47 0.89
CA HIS A 50 17.49 4.41 -0.56
C HIS A 50 16.08 4.05 -0.97
N ILE A 51 15.67 4.57 -2.12
CA ILE A 51 14.47 4.12 -2.81
C ILE A 51 14.91 3.55 -4.14
N LYS A 52 14.65 2.26 -4.32
CA LYS A 52 15.10 1.51 -5.50
C LYS A 52 13.97 0.64 -6.00
N ARG A 53 13.97 0.45 -7.31
CA ARG A 53 13.12 -0.53 -7.97
C ARG A 53 13.89 -1.84 -8.07
N LEU A 54 13.28 -2.93 -7.67
CA LEU A 54 13.88 -4.26 -7.77
C LEU A 54 12.84 -5.28 -8.21
N THR A 55 13.30 -6.40 -8.77
CA THR A 55 12.45 -7.55 -9.06
C THR A 55 12.44 -8.44 -7.82
N ASP A 56 11.27 -8.61 -7.20
CA ASP A 56 11.14 -9.45 -6.01
C ASP A 56 11.10 -10.93 -6.41
N SER A 57 11.88 -11.77 -5.71
CA SER A 57 11.98 -13.20 -5.99
C SER A 57 10.66 -13.95 -5.86
N ASP A 58 9.80 -13.53 -4.92
CA ASP A 58 8.64 -14.31 -4.50
C ASP A 58 7.46 -14.08 -5.43
N ILE A 59 7.38 -12.91 -6.08
CA ILE A 59 6.32 -12.55 -7.04
C ILE A 59 6.82 -12.40 -8.47
N GLN A 60 8.13 -12.51 -8.70
CA GLN A 60 8.78 -12.31 -10.00
C GLN A 60 8.36 -11.02 -10.72
N SER A 61 8.05 -9.98 -9.95
CA SER A 61 7.53 -8.71 -10.45
C SER A 61 8.33 -7.55 -9.90
N SER A 62 8.32 -6.43 -10.62
CA SER A 62 8.94 -5.20 -10.18
C SER A 62 8.20 -4.60 -9.00
N VAL A 63 8.94 -4.20 -7.97
CA VAL A 63 8.44 -3.58 -6.74
C VAL A 63 9.29 -2.37 -6.38
N LEU A 64 8.68 -1.45 -5.64
CA LEU A 64 9.37 -0.29 -5.09
C LEU A 64 9.85 -0.62 -3.68
N GLU A 65 11.14 -0.67 -3.47
CA GLU A 65 11.75 -0.83 -2.15
C GLU A 65 12.10 0.55 -1.59
N ILE A 66 11.61 0.82 -0.37
CA ILE A 66 11.96 2.00 0.43
C ILE A 66 12.68 1.49 1.67
N MET A 67 13.94 1.83 1.82
CA MET A 67 14.77 1.43 2.96
C MET A 67 15.42 2.64 3.59
N GLY A 68 15.51 2.64 4.91
CA GLY A 68 16.13 3.73 5.65
C GLY A 68 16.46 3.29 7.07
N THR A 69 17.57 3.79 7.61
CA THR A 69 17.95 3.48 9.00
C THR A 69 16.95 4.07 9.99
N ASN A 70 16.42 5.26 9.69
CA ASN A 70 15.37 5.90 10.47
C ASN A 70 14.05 5.96 9.68
N VAL A 71 13.02 5.32 10.21
CA VAL A 71 11.68 5.24 9.61
C VAL A 71 11.06 6.63 9.43
N SER A 72 11.34 7.57 10.33
CA SER A 72 10.73 8.91 10.27
C SER A 72 11.33 9.81 9.18
N THR A 73 12.56 9.52 8.72
CA THR A 73 13.31 10.42 7.82
C THR A 73 13.31 10.00 6.37
N THR A 74 12.83 8.80 6.06
CA THR A 74 12.72 8.30 4.69
C THR A 74 11.27 7.90 4.43
N TYR A 75 10.62 8.63 3.54
CA TYR A 75 9.22 8.42 3.19
C TYR A 75 8.90 8.93 1.78
N ILE A 76 7.79 8.44 1.23
CA ILE A 76 7.15 8.98 0.04
C ILE A 76 5.83 9.60 0.47
N THR A 77 5.56 10.82 0.01
CA THR A 77 4.30 11.52 0.26
C THR A 77 3.61 11.84 -1.05
N CYS A 78 2.29 11.70 -1.06
CA CYS A 78 1.44 12.05 -2.18
C CYS A 78 0.26 12.87 -1.66
N PRO A 79 0.07 14.13 -2.12
CA PRO A 79 0.82 14.79 -3.21
C PRO A 79 2.17 15.36 -2.76
N ALA A 80 3.05 15.73 -3.71
CA ALA A 80 4.36 16.32 -3.43
C ALA A 80 4.23 17.67 -2.72
N ASP A 81 3.30 18.47 -3.22
CA ASP A 81 3.07 19.82 -2.75
C ASP A 81 2.27 19.77 -1.44
N PRO A 82 2.75 20.38 -0.34
CA PRO A 82 2.01 20.51 0.91
C PRO A 82 0.65 21.20 0.75
N SER A 83 0.53 22.12 -0.22
CA SER A 83 -0.69 22.89 -0.48
C SER A 83 -1.76 22.13 -1.27
N LYS A 84 -1.35 21.08 -2.00
CA LYS A 84 -2.27 20.26 -2.81
C LYS A 84 -2.85 19.11 -2.00
N THR A 85 -3.99 18.63 -2.45
CA THR A 85 -4.71 17.48 -1.89
C THR A 85 -4.99 16.46 -2.99
N LEU A 86 -5.16 15.19 -2.62
CA LEU A 86 -5.53 14.12 -3.53
C LEU A 86 -7.00 14.17 -3.98
N GLY A 87 -7.90 14.54 -3.07
CA GLY A 87 -9.34 14.64 -3.36
C GLY A 87 -10.01 13.29 -3.65
N ILE A 88 -9.46 12.18 -3.14
CA ILE A 88 -9.99 10.83 -3.40
C ILE A 88 -11.12 10.54 -2.41
N LYS A 89 -12.33 10.27 -2.92
CA LYS A 89 -13.54 10.01 -2.11
C LYS A 89 -13.81 8.53 -1.83
N LEU A 90 -12.94 7.65 -2.31
CA LEU A 90 -13.09 6.21 -2.18
C LEU A 90 -12.71 5.75 -0.74
N PRO A 91 -13.60 5.03 -0.03
CA PRO A 91 -13.45 4.75 1.40
C PRO A 91 -12.39 3.70 1.76
N PHE A 92 -12.07 2.76 0.87
CA PHE A 92 -11.12 1.69 1.14
C PHE A 92 -9.77 2.00 0.50
N LEU A 93 -8.75 2.18 1.33
CA LEU A 93 -7.35 2.19 0.90
C LEU A 93 -6.79 0.78 1.02
N VAL A 94 -6.32 0.22 -0.09
CA VAL A 94 -5.71 -1.11 -0.14
C VAL A 94 -4.25 -1.00 -0.54
N MET A 95 -3.37 -1.67 0.21
CA MET A 95 -1.93 -1.67 -0.01
C MET A 95 -1.40 -3.09 -0.02
N ILE A 96 -0.60 -3.42 -1.04
CA ILE A 96 0.11 -4.69 -1.16
C ILE A 96 1.57 -4.43 -0.85
N ILE A 97 1.99 -4.84 0.35
CA ILE A 97 3.34 -4.59 0.85
C ILE A 97 4.02 -5.87 1.34
N LYS A 98 5.33 -5.95 1.17
CA LYS A 98 6.15 -7.01 1.76
C LYS A 98 6.68 -6.57 3.11
N ASN A 99 6.45 -7.38 4.12
CA ASN A 99 7.04 -7.20 5.44
C ASN A 99 8.51 -7.61 5.43
N LEU A 100 9.40 -6.65 5.69
CA LEU A 100 10.86 -6.88 5.76
C LEU A 100 11.34 -7.18 7.18
N LYS A 101 10.44 -7.52 8.11
CA LYS A 101 10.72 -7.76 9.54
C LYS A 101 11.43 -6.56 10.20
N LYS A 102 11.10 -5.35 9.74
CA LYS A 102 11.63 -4.07 10.20
C LYS A 102 10.50 -3.11 10.55
N TYR A 103 10.80 -2.05 11.29
CA TYR A 103 9.81 -1.05 11.66
C TYR A 103 9.27 -0.32 10.43
N PHE A 104 7.94 -0.32 10.29
CA PHE A 104 7.19 0.27 9.20
C PHE A 104 6.00 1.04 9.75
N THR A 105 5.67 2.15 9.09
CA THR A 105 4.51 2.98 9.41
C THR A 105 3.99 3.64 8.14
N PHE A 106 2.70 3.91 8.11
CA PHE A 106 2.10 4.77 7.09
C PHE A 106 1.13 5.75 7.73
N GLU A 107 0.90 6.86 7.03
CA GLU A 107 0.00 7.92 7.45
C GLU A 107 -0.97 8.25 6.32
N VAL A 108 -2.23 8.45 6.69
CA VAL A 108 -3.27 8.92 5.79
C VAL A 108 -3.96 10.10 6.45
N THR A 109 -3.98 11.23 5.75
CA THR A 109 -4.74 12.40 6.17
C THR A 109 -6.07 12.42 5.43
N VAL A 110 -7.16 12.50 6.18
CA VAL A 110 -8.52 12.54 5.66
C VAL A 110 -9.22 13.84 6.09
N LEU A 111 -10.24 14.21 5.34
CA LEU A 111 -11.18 15.27 5.67
C LEU A 111 -12.48 14.64 6.19
N ASP A 112 -12.96 15.12 7.33
CA ASP A 112 -14.26 14.73 7.89
C ASP A 112 -15.39 15.73 7.54
N ASP A 113 -16.64 15.34 7.81
CA ASP A 113 -17.86 16.15 7.61
C ASP A 113 -17.94 17.44 8.45
N LYS A 114 -17.01 17.62 9.39
CA LYS A 114 -16.84 18.86 10.16
C LYS A 114 -15.71 19.74 9.61
N GLU A 115 -15.24 19.42 8.40
CA GLU A 115 -14.11 20.07 7.74
C GLU A 115 -12.79 19.99 8.54
N VAL A 116 -12.69 19.03 9.46
CA VAL A 116 -11.48 18.81 10.26
C VAL A 116 -10.59 17.79 9.58
N ARG A 117 -9.31 18.14 9.47
CA ARG A 117 -8.27 17.24 8.95
C ARG A 117 -7.85 16.27 10.05
N ARG A 118 -8.07 14.98 9.83
CA ARG A 118 -7.68 13.91 10.76
C ARG A 118 -6.57 13.07 10.14
N ARG A 119 -5.61 12.66 10.97
CA ARG A 119 -4.50 11.83 10.52
C ARG A 119 -4.55 10.44 11.15
N PHE A 120 -4.61 9.42 10.30
CA PHE A 120 -4.52 8.03 10.70
C PHE A 120 -3.08 7.54 10.50
N ARG A 121 -2.40 7.17 11.58
CA ARG A 121 -1.06 6.58 11.53
C ARG A 121 -1.13 5.14 12.00
N ALA A 122 -0.81 4.20 11.12
CA ALA A 122 -0.70 2.79 11.50
C ALA A 122 0.79 2.41 11.52
N SER A 123 1.22 1.73 12.57
CA SER A 123 2.60 1.25 12.68
C SER A 123 2.71 -0.13 13.31
N ASN A 124 3.76 -0.87 12.94
CA ASN A 124 4.00 -2.24 13.45
C ASN A 124 4.76 -2.29 14.78
N TYR A 125 5.17 -1.14 15.31
CA TYR A 125 5.82 -0.99 16.62
C TYR A 125 4.89 -0.37 17.68
N GLN A 126 3.69 0.06 17.29
CA GLN A 126 2.67 0.53 18.23
C GLN A 126 1.88 -0.69 18.73
N SER A 127 1.61 -0.75 20.03
CA SER A 127 0.86 -1.85 20.66
C SER A 127 -0.60 -1.52 20.93
N THR A 128 -0.92 -0.24 21.12
CA THR A 128 -2.24 0.24 21.56
C THR A 128 -2.77 1.33 20.64
N THR A 129 -4.08 1.32 20.39
CA THR A 129 -4.74 2.42 19.67
C THR A 129 -4.85 3.64 20.58
N ARG A 130 -4.47 4.82 20.07
CA ARG A 130 -4.63 6.08 20.78
C ARG A 130 -5.32 7.09 19.87
N VAL A 131 -6.43 7.64 20.36
CA VAL A 131 -7.21 8.65 19.64
C VAL A 131 -6.93 10.00 20.30
N LYS A 132 -6.32 10.90 19.53
CA LYS A 132 -6.20 12.33 19.85
C LYS A 132 -7.04 13.12 18.85
N PRO A 133 -7.40 14.39 19.14
CA PRO A 133 -8.23 15.18 18.25
C PRO A 133 -7.77 15.14 16.79
N PHE A 134 -6.50 15.42 16.48
CA PHE A 134 -6.04 15.48 15.09
C PHE A 134 -5.33 14.22 14.59
N ILE A 135 -5.08 13.24 15.46
CA ILE A 135 -4.33 12.03 15.10
C ILE A 135 -4.85 10.79 15.82
N CYS A 136 -5.07 9.73 15.06
CA CYS A 136 -5.33 8.39 15.56
C CYS A 136 -4.12 7.51 15.23
N THR A 137 -3.43 7.02 16.26
CA THR A 137 -2.34 6.05 16.10
C THR A 137 -2.86 4.66 16.40
N MET A 138 -2.66 3.71 15.49
CA MET A 138 -3.15 2.34 15.63
C MET A 138 -2.04 1.30 15.41
N PRO A 139 -2.09 0.17 16.12
CA PRO A 139 -1.18 -0.94 15.88
C PRO A 139 -1.54 -1.60 14.54
N MET A 140 -0.53 -2.10 13.82
CA MET A 140 -0.71 -3.06 12.73
C MET A 140 0.08 -4.32 13.02
N ARG A 141 -0.45 -5.46 12.59
CA ARG A 141 0.29 -6.72 12.51
C ARG A 141 0.49 -7.04 11.04
N LEU A 142 1.71 -7.44 10.70
CA LEU A 142 2.08 -7.87 9.36
C LEU A 142 2.63 -9.28 9.47
N ASP A 143 2.11 -10.18 8.65
CA ASP A 143 2.61 -11.54 8.55
C ASP A 143 3.94 -11.56 7.79
N GLU A 144 4.62 -12.70 7.80
CA GLU A 144 5.85 -12.86 7.03
C GLU A 144 5.55 -12.89 5.52
N GLY A 145 6.33 -12.14 4.74
CA GLY A 145 6.17 -12.07 3.28
C GLY A 145 5.19 -10.99 2.82
N TRP A 146 4.40 -11.31 1.80
CA TRP A 146 3.50 -10.36 1.13
C TRP A 146 2.17 -10.25 1.86
N ASN A 147 1.79 -9.03 2.22
CA ASN A 147 0.59 -8.69 2.97
C ASN A 147 -0.30 -7.77 2.13
N GLN A 148 -1.60 -8.02 2.14
CA GLN A 148 -2.61 -7.11 1.62
C GLN A 148 -3.29 -6.40 2.79
N ILE A 149 -2.93 -5.14 3.00
CA ILE A 149 -3.53 -4.28 4.01
C ILE A 149 -4.77 -3.63 3.39
N GLN A 150 -5.90 -3.80 4.05
CA GLN A 150 -7.16 -3.13 3.70
C GLN A 150 -7.52 -2.15 4.81
N PHE A 151 -7.71 -0.89 4.44
CA PHE A 151 -7.85 0.21 5.37
C PHE A 151 -9.15 0.97 5.09
N ASN A 152 -10.18 0.70 5.90
CA ASN A 152 -11.48 1.33 5.76
C ASN A 152 -11.50 2.71 6.44
N LEU A 153 -11.17 3.75 5.67
CA LEU A 153 -11.08 5.13 6.15
C LEU A 153 -12.43 5.63 6.70
N SER A 154 -13.53 5.23 6.06
CA SER A 154 -14.88 5.63 6.48
C SER A 154 -15.24 5.14 7.87
N ASP A 155 -14.96 3.88 8.13
CA ASP A 155 -15.30 3.20 9.37
C ASP A 155 -14.35 3.62 10.51
N PHE A 156 -13.07 3.84 10.20
CA PHE A 156 -12.13 4.41 11.17
C PHE A 156 -12.48 5.85 11.56
N THR A 157 -12.93 6.68 10.62
CA THR A 157 -13.36 8.06 10.91
C THR A 157 -14.58 8.06 11.82
N ARG A 158 -15.57 7.21 11.51
CA ARG A 158 -16.77 7.03 12.33
C ARG A 158 -16.45 6.53 13.73
N ARG A 159 -15.61 5.50 13.87
CA ARG A 159 -15.27 4.91 15.17
C ARG A 159 -14.38 5.81 16.04
N ALA A 160 -13.42 6.51 15.44
CA ALA A 160 -12.48 7.32 16.21
C ALA A 160 -13.07 8.68 16.60
N TYR A 161 -13.89 9.30 15.74
CA TYR A 161 -14.31 10.69 15.89
C TYR A 161 -15.83 10.90 15.87
N GLY A 162 -16.61 9.86 15.53
CA GLY A 162 -18.06 9.99 15.38
C GLY A 162 -18.47 10.84 14.17
N THR A 163 -17.56 11.03 13.20
CA THR A 163 -17.77 11.85 11.99
C THR A 163 -17.75 10.99 10.73
N ASN A 164 -18.29 11.53 9.63
CA ASN A 164 -18.26 10.86 8.34
C ASN A 164 -17.00 11.23 7.55
N TYR A 165 -16.47 10.27 6.81
CA TYR A 165 -15.37 10.47 5.87
C TYR A 165 -15.86 11.17 4.61
N ILE A 166 -15.18 12.23 4.19
CA ILE A 166 -15.42 12.89 2.90
C ILE A 166 -14.40 12.42 1.86
N GLU A 167 -13.12 12.64 2.14
CA GLU A 167 -12.05 12.40 1.17
C GLU A 167 -10.69 12.21 1.83
N THR A 168 -9.78 11.59 1.08
CA THR A 168 -8.37 11.48 1.42
C THR A 168 -7.62 12.66 0.83
N LEU A 169 -6.89 13.37 1.70
CA LEU A 169 -6.09 14.54 1.33
C LEU A 169 -4.65 14.16 0.99
N ARG A 170 -4.06 13.24 1.76
CA ARG A 170 -2.64 12.90 1.65
C ARG A 170 -2.37 11.48 2.13
N VAL A 171 -1.46 10.79 1.45
CA VAL A 171 -0.91 9.49 1.87
C VAL A 171 0.60 9.63 2.00
N GLN A 172 1.15 9.14 3.09
CA GLN A 172 2.58 9.10 3.36
C GLN A 172 2.99 7.70 3.80
N LEU A 173 4.02 7.15 3.16
CA LEU A 173 4.53 5.80 3.41
C LEU A 173 5.97 5.90 3.84
N HIS A 174 6.30 5.30 4.97
CA HIS A 174 7.64 5.34 5.51
C HIS A 174 8.50 4.14 5.06
N ALA A 175 9.79 4.24 5.36
CA ALA A 175 10.78 3.24 5.02
C ALA A 175 10.54 1.85 5.64
N ASN A 176 11.33 0.92 5.12
CA ASN A 176 11.39 -0.51 5.45
C ASN A 176 10.20 -1.32 4.96
N CYS A 177 9.74 -1.02 3.74
CA CYS A 177 8.75 -1.82 3.04
C CYS A 177 9.12 -2.01 1.57
N ARG A 178 8.61 -3.10 0.97
CA ARG A 178 8.50 -3.20 -0.49
C ARG A 178 7.05 -3.05 -0.87
N ILE A 179 6.77 -2.12 -1.78
CA ILE A 179 5.42 -1.82 -2.23
C ILE A 179 5.27 -2.38 -3.62
N ARG A 180 4.26 -3.24 -3.80
CA ARG A 180 3.83 -3.69 -5.12
C ARG A 180 2.72 -2.78 -5.63
N ARG A 181 1.66 -2.61 -4.83
CA ARG A 181 0.51 -1.80 -5.22
C ARG A 181 -0.12 -1.03 -4.09
N ILE A 182 -0.69 0.12 -4.41
CA ILE A 182 -1.54 0.93 -3.53
C ILE A 182 -2.69 1.41 -4.40
N TYR A 183 -3.91 1.22 -3.93
CA TYR A 183 -5.07 1.71 -4.64
C TYR A 183 -6.20 2.04 -3.68
N PHE A 184 -7.12 2.88 -4.16
CA PHE A 184 -8.38 3.11 -3.48
C PHE A 184 -9.50 2.37 -4.19
N SER A 185 -10.51 1.96 -3.41
CA SER A 185 -11.68 1.24 -3.89
C SER A 185 -12.94 1.68 -3.15
N ASP A 186 -14.08 1.55 -3.81
CA ASP A 186 -15.41 1.81 -3.28
C ASP A 186 -15.87 0.72 -2.31
N ARG A 187 -15.46 -0.52 -2.57
CA ARG A 187 -15.74 -1.71 -1.78
C ARG A 187 -14.54 -2.66 -1.75
N LEU A 188 -14.55 -3.59 -0.81
CA LEU A 188 -13.58 -4.68 -0.78
C LEU A 188 -13.94 -5.72 -1.85
N TYR A 189 -13.16 -5.74 -2.93
CA TYR A 189 -13.30 -6.75 -3.98
C TYR A 189 -12.64 -8.06 -3.53
N SER A 190 -13.30 -9.17 -3.84
CA SER A 190 -12.71 -10.49 -3.68
C SER A 190 -11.59 -10.72 -4.70
N GLU A 191 -10.67 -11.65 -4.42
CA GLU A 191 -9.59 -11.98 -5.36
C GLU A 191 -10.10 -12.39 -6.74
N GLU A 192 -11.32 -12.94 -6.85
CA GLU A 192 -11.91 -13.35 -8.13
C GLU A 192 -12.33 -12.16 -9.00
N GLU A 193 -12.89 -11.12 -8.37
CA GLU A 193 -13.42 -9.91 -9.01
C GLU A 193 -12.33 -8.88 -9.34
N LEU A 194 -11.18 -8.96 -8.67
CA LEU A 194 -10.04 -8.13 -8.97
C LEU A 194 -9.50 -8.46 -10.37
N PRO A 195 -9.19 -7.46 -11.21
CA PRO A 195 -8.49 -7.73 -12.46
C PRO A 195 -7.14 -8.42 -12.19
N PRO A 196 -6.63 -9.30 -13.09
CA PRO A 196 -5.39 -10.06 -12.85
C PRO A 196 -4.20 -9.20 -12.45
N GLU A 197 -4.16 -7.95 -12.91
CA GLU A 197 -3.14 -7.00 -12.52
C GLU A 197 -3.12 -6.72 -11.00
N PHE A 198 -4.28 -6.66 -10.33
CA PHE A 198 -4.41 -6.37 -8.91
C PHE A 198 -4.31 -7.60 -7.99
N LYS A 199 -4.38 -8.81 -8.55
CA LYS A 199 -4.23 -10.04 -7.77
C LYS A 199 -2.78 -10.24 -7.34
N LEU A 200 -2.59 -10.65 -6.10
CA LEU A 200 -1.29 -11.09 -5.60
C LEU A 200 -1.04 -12.52 -6.10
N PHE A 201 -0.54 -12.65 -7.33
CA PHE A 201 0.03 -13.93 -7.76
C PHE A 201 1.38 -14.12 -7.10
N LEU A 202 1.46 -15.09 -6.19
CA LEU A 202 2.71 -15.76 -5.85
C LEU A 202 2.91 -16.85 -6.91
N PRO A 203 3.96 -16.82 -7.76
CA PRO A 203 4.35 -17.97 -8.54
C PRO A 203 4.45 -19.16 -7.58
N VAL A 204 3.55 -20.11 -7.78
CA VAL A 204 3.65 -21.42 -7.18
C VAL A 204 4.96 -21.96 -7.73
N ALA A 205 6.04 -21.93 -6.91
CA ALA A 205 7.22 -22.72 -7.20
C ALA A 205 6.71 -24.12 -7.52
N GLN A 206 7.00 -24.60 -8.74
CA GLN A 206 6.48 -25.84 -9.30
C GLN A 206 6.62 -26.99 -8.28
N LYS A 207 5.60 -27.22 -7.45
CA LYS A 207 5.40 -28.47 -6.71
C LYS A 207 4.77 -29.50 -7.64
N ALA A 208 5.31 -29.61 -8.85
CA ALA A 208 4.87 -30.56 -9.88
C ALA A 208 6.00 -31.50 -10.32
N GLN A 209 7.04 -31.69 -9.48
CA GLN A 209 8.18 -32.54 -9.83
C GLN A 209 8.57 -33.60 -8.78
N GLN A 210 7.67 -33.97 -7.85
CA GLN A 210 7.91 -35.08 -6.91
C GLN A 210 6.81 -36.15 -6.83
N ALA A 211 5.85 -36.17 -7.77
CA ALA A 211 4.84 -37.23 -7.85
C ALA A 211 5.07 -38.28 -8.96
N GLN A 212 6.21 -38.27 -9.65
CA GLN A 212 6.50 -39.23 -10.75
C GLN A 212 7.69 -40.18 -10.51
N ALA A 213 8.10 -40.36 -9.25
CA ALA A 213 9.03 -41.43 -8.87
C ALA A 213 8.31 -42.50 -8.01
N ALA A 214 7.26 -43.12 -8.57
CA ALA A 214 6.76 -44.38 -8.06
C ALA A 214 7.29 -45.50 -8.98
N PRO A 215 8.12 -46.44 -8.50
CA PRO A 215 8.57 -47.56 -9.32
C PRO A 215 7.39 -48.50 -9.63
N PRO A 216 7.35 -49.14 -10.82
CA PRO A 216 6.30 -50.09 -11.15
C PRO A 216 6.38 -51.31 -10.23
N ALA A 217 5.23 -51.76 -9.72
CA ALA A 217 5.09 -52.94 -8.90
C ALA A 217 5.52 -54.22 -9.66
N PRO A 218 6.10 -55.22 -8.98
CA PRO A 218 6.48 -56.47 -9.63
C PRO A 218 5.22 -57.28 -10.01
N ALA A 219 5.23 -57.79 -11.25
CA ALA A 219 4.22 -58.71 -11.76
C ALA A 219 4.26 -60.04 -11.00
N GLN A 220 3.10 -60.54 -10.62
CA GLN A 220 2.84 -61.95 -10.32
C GLN A 220 1.74 -62.45 -11.26
#